data_AF-A0A2P8QZQ1-F1
#
_entry.id   AF-A0A2P8QZQ1-F1
#
_cell.length_a   1.000
_cell.length_b   1.000
_cell.length_c   1.000
_cell.angle_alpha   90.00
_cell.angle_beta   90.00
_cell.angle_gamma   90.00
#
_symmetry.space_group_name_H-M   'P 1'
#
loop_
_entity.id
_entity.type
_entity.pdbx_description
1 polymer ?
#
loop_
_entity_poly.entity_id
_entity_poly.type
_entity_poly.pdbx_seq_one_letter_code
_entity_poly.pdbx_strand_id
1 'polypeptide(L)'
;MKIAIIKLSALGDIVHSSIVLQFIKKNIPSSEIHWICDERFSGILKDHEYIDRVISLKLKDKEFRDSYTRLKKLKKENYDIAIDLQGLIKSAIVGKIICSNLVGFDKNSIREKLAAKFYKDNFFIDYSENIILRNLKLVSRALNFNFNEDEIKNKKPCFAKLKREKPYNNISKILITIGSSWKSKIYPTNLQIQLINKLKNYEVYLCAGNKYEQEIAKEISAKTDAKILEKMDIQNLVTKMNEFDLVVGPDSGITHIAWAQNMPSLTIYGPTPSFRNSYITDVNLVIDSRKDINPLNLNKDSNYINLIKPDDIVVKIENIMDLVEKKELKEFVLNLDIESLNYISKIKFKNKIYWLKKARQTGPRKIQSFYSKIFNFDILILPEKKDKKNSLNYEYEKNLYFSKNGINVPRIRYKNDEFFIMEDSGKTLHELLKTCNEDEIKNLIDLSLEQLSKIHNIKEYHGGSQTRNFTYINDKMYVIDFEESFDAKTRLDVLQFRDFLLYLLSFTKIKNKKIDYRYIINRYIELTNNSFVEKKLLSYSKALKPFLKICNISFIKKRLGSDVKNFLNLFSDIEKLDDKNIF
;
A
#
# COMPACT_ATOMS: atom_id res chain seq x y z
N MET A 1 -31.43 -4.42 29.00
CA MET A 1 -30.63 -3.42 29.74
C MET A 1 -30.65 -2.12 28.95
N LYS A 2 -31.11 -1.01 29.54
CA LYS A 2 -31.23 0.30 28.89
C LYS A 2 -30.08 1.22 29.31
N ILE A 3 -29.30 1.66 28.33
CA ILE A 3 -28.01 2.37 28.51
C ILE A 3 -28.12 3.77 27.90
N ALA A 4 -27.79 4.81 28.68
CA ALA A 4 -27.62 6.17 28.17
C ALA A 4 -26.14 6.48 27.95
N ILE A 5 -25.74 6.78 26.71
CA ILE A 5 -24.40 7.29 26.38
C ILE A 5 -24.47 8.81 26.29
N ILE A 6 -23.62 9.51 27.06
CA ILE A 6 -23.57 10.96 27.09
C ILE A 6 -22.26 11.43 26.45
N LYS A 7 -22.38 12.00 25.25
CA LYS A 7 -21.30 12.67 24.54
C LYS A 7 -21.86 13.86 23.79
N LEU A 8 -21.71 15.04 24.40
CA LEU A 8 -22.39 16.24 23.97
C LEU A 8 -21.71 16.93 22.77
N SER A 9 -20.38 16.92 22.74
CA SER A 9 -19.58 17.67 21.75
C SER A 9 -18.09 17.26 21.83
N ALA A 10 -17.23 17.63 20.89
CA ALA A 10 -17.54 18.14 19.55
C ALA A 10 -17.76 16.98 18.56
N LEU A 11 -18.02 17.29 17.29
CA LEU A 11 -18.24 16.27 16.24
C LEU A 11 -17.14 15.20 16.22
N GLY A 12 -15.86 15.60 16.26
CA GLY A 12 -14.74 14.66 16.30
C GLY A 12 -14.81 13.71 17.49
N ASP A 13 -15.08 14.22 18.70
CA ASP A 13 -15.18 13.38 19.88
C ASP A 13 -16.39 12.43 19.83
N ILE A 14 -17.52 12.87 19.26
CA ILE A 14 -18.69 12.01 19.02
C ILE A 14 -18.33 10.88 18.06
N VAL A 15 -17.58 11.18 17.00
CA VAL A 15 -17.12 10.20 16.02
C VAL A 15 -16.14 9.20 16.63
N HIS A 16 -15.17 9.66 17.40
CA HIS A 16 -14.27 8.77 18.14
C HIS A 16 -15.00 7.89 19.16
N SER A 17 -16.05 8.42 19.79
CA SER A 17 -16.84 7.66 20.77
C SER A 17 -17.80 6.66 20.13
N SER A 18 -18.20 6.79 18.86
CA SER A 18 -19.23 5.91 18.28
C SER A 18 -18.79 4.44 18.20
N ILE A 19 -17.49 4.16 18.13
CA ILE A 19 -16.94 2.80 18.15
C ILE A 19 -17.40 2.00 19.37
N VAL A 20 -17.62 2.64 20.53
CA VAL A 20 -18.03 1.92 21.75
C VAL A 20 -19.33 1.14 21.55
N LEU A 21 -20.20 1.60 20.66
CA LEU A 21 -21.49 0.98 20.37
C LEU A 21 -21.33 -0.44 19.82
N GLN A 22 -20.31 -0.67 18.99
CA GLN A 22 -19.98 -2.00 18.48
C GLN A 22 -19.61 -2.96 19.60
N PHE A 23 -18.81 -2.50 20.56
CA PHE A 23 -18.37 -3.30 21.70
C PHE A 23 -19.51 -3.56 22.69
N ILE A 24 -20.38 -2.58 22.92
CA ILE A 24 -21.58 -2.76 23.74
C ILE A 24 -22.49 -3.80 23.11
N LYS A 25 -22.88 -3.65 21.83
CA LYS A 25 -23.79 -4.59 21.16
C LYS A 25 -23.17 -5.98 20.97
N LYS A 26 -21.85 -6.10 20.84
CA LYS A 26 -21.17 -7.41 20.83
C LYS A 26 -21.31 -8.15 22.16
N ASN A 27 -21.10 -7.47 23.29
CA ASN A 27 -21.10 -8.09 24.62
C ASN A 27 -22.49 -8.15 25.27
N ILE A 28 -23.38 -7.22 24.91
CA ILE A 28 -24.75 -7.11 25.41
C ILE A 28 -25.69 -6.90 24.21
N PRO A 29 -25.97 -7.95 23.40
CA PRO A 29 -26.75 -7.80 22.16
C PRO A 29 -28.17 -7.26 22.35
N SER A 30 -28.81 -7.55 23.49
CA SER A 30 -30.16 -7.10 23.85
C SER A 30 -30.19 -5.72 24.53
N SER A 31 -29.07 -5.00 24.59
CA SER A 31 -29.05 -3.65 25.15
C SER A 31 -29.87 -2.67 24.30
N GLU A 32 -30.59 -1.78 24.95
CA GLU A 32 -31.24 -0.61 24.33
C GLU A 32 -30.35 0.60 24.60
N ILE A 33 -29.86 1.28 23.57
CA ILE A 33 -28.86 2.35 23.68
C ILE A 33 -29.48 3.68 23.25
N HIS A 34 -29.54 4.62 24.18
CA HIS A 34 -29.88 6.01 23.89
C HIS A 34 -28.63 6.87 23.90
N TRP A 35 -28.43 7.67 22.86
CA TRP A 35 -27.29 8.61 22.77
C TRP A 35 -27.76 10.04 22.98
N ILE A 36 -27.14 10.74 23.93
CA ILE A 36 -27.46 12.14 24.25
C ILE A 36 -26.34 13.04 23.73
N CYS A 37 -26.71 13.98 22.86
CA CYS A 37 -25.77 14.93 22.26
C CYS A 37 -26.39 16.32 22.06
N ASP A 38 -25.55 17.31 21.75
CA ASP A 38 -26.01 18.62 21.28
C ASP A 38 -26.65 18.48 19.89
N GLU A 39 -27.76 19.18 19.65
CA GLU A 39 -28.53 19.12 18.39
C GLU A 39 -27.68 19.41 17.14
N ARG A 40 -26.64 20.24 17.26
CA ARG A 40 -25.74 20.58 16.14
C ARG A 40 -24.98 19.38 15.60
N PHE A 41 -24.83 18.33 16.41
CA PHE A 41 -24.08 17.13 16.05
C PHE A 41 -24.97 15.90 15.92
N SER A 42 -26.27 15.97 16.22
CA SER A 42 -27.13 14.78 16.21
C SER A 42 -27.28 14.14 14.82
N GLY A 43 -27.06 14.91 13.76
CA GLY A 43 -27.15 14.42 12.38
C GLY A 43 -26.24 13.23 12.08
N ILE A 44 -25.02 13.17 12.64
CA ILE A 44 -24.08 12.05 12.39
C ILE A 44 -24.55 10.73 13.04
N LEU A 45 -25.38 10.82 14.08
CA LEU A 45 -25.88 9.68 14.84
C LEU A 45 -27.26 9.22 14.40
N LYS A 46 -27.93 10.02 13.56
CA LYS A 46 -29.24 9.67 13.04
C LYS A 46 -29.12 8.43 12.14
N ASP A 47 -30.06 7.50 12.31
CA ASP A 47 -30.12 6.20 11.61
C ASP A 47 -28.91 5.27 11.88
N HIS A 48 -28.21 5.47 13.00
CA HIS A 48 -27.10 4.62 13.40
C HIS A 48 -27.58 3.23 13.86
N GLU A 49 -27.03 2.15 13.27
CA GLU A 49 -27.47 0.76 13.46
C GLU A 49 -27.57 0.32 14.93
N TYR A 50 -26.66 0.79 15.78
CA TYR A 50 -26.61 0.43 17.20
C TYR A 50 -27.26 1.42 18.17
N ILE A 51 -27.88 2.50 17.69
CA ILE A 51 -28.54 3.48 18.55
C ILE A 51 -30.06 3.35 18.41
N ASP A 52 -30.73 3.01 19.50
CA ASP A 52 -32.18 2.87 19.57
C ASP A 52 -32.86 4.26 19.59
N ARG A 53 -32.23 5.26 20.22
CA ARG A 53 -32.71 6.65 20.21
C ARG A 53 -31.62 7.70 20.30
N VAL A 54 -31.63 8.66 19.37
CA VAL A 54 -30.82 9.88 19.48
C VAL A 54 -31.61 10.96 20.22
N ILE A 55 -31.06 11.46 21.31
CA ILE A 55 -31.63 12.52 22.13
C ILE A 55 -30.82 13.78 21.89
N SER A 56 -31.32 14.64 21.00
CA SER A 56 -30.77 15.96 20.75
C SER A 56 -31.20 16.96 21.81
N LEU A 57 -30.23 17.72 22.33
CA LEU A 57 -30.44 18.79 23.30
C LEU A 57 -29.99 20.12 22.72
N LYS A 58 -30.80 21.15 22.95
CA LYS A 58 -30.46 22.55 22.67
C LYS A 58 -29.63 23.09 23.82
N LEU A 59 -28.31 22.96 23.69
CA LEU A 59 -27.38 23.28 24.76
C LEU A 59 -26.67 24.61 24.56
N LYS A 60 -26.89 25.27 23.42
CA LYS A 60 -26.43 26.63 23.14
C LYS A 60 -27.60 27.60 23.35
N ASP A 61 -27.27 28.82 23.80
CA ASP A 61 -28.22 29.92 24.03
C ASP A 61 -29.27 29.66 25.15
N LYS A 62 -30.11 30.67 25.47
CA LYS A 62 -31.03 30.71 26.63
C LYS A 62 -32.14 29.64 26.63
N GLU A 63 -32.09 28.67 25.72
CA GLU A 63 -33.08 27.60 25.50
C GLU A 63 -32.85 26.36 26.40
N PHE A 64 -32.04 26.47 27.45
CA PHE A 64 -31.80 25.37 28.39
C PHE A 64 -33.10 24.88 29.07
N ARG A 65 -34.13 25.72 29.17
CA ARG A 65 -35.44 25.35 29.75
C ARG A 65 -36.11 24.20 29.00
N ASP A 66 -36.03 24.20 27.66
CA ASP A 66 -36.62 23.15 26.83
C ASP A 66 -35.82 21.86 26.95
N SER A 67 -34.49 21.97 26.91
CA SER A 67 -33.57 20.86 27.17
C SER A 67 -33.82 20.25 28.55
N TYR A 68 -33.99 21.07 29.59
CA TYR A 68 -34.27 20.61 30.95
C TYR A 68 -35.62 19.90 31.05
N THR A 69 -36.66 20.44 30.40
CA THR A 69 -37.98 19.80 30.34
C THR A 69 -37.89 18.45 29.64
N ARG A 70 -37.12 18.35 28.57
CA ARG A 70 -36.83 17.10 27.87
C ARG A 70 -36.07 16.12 28.77
N LEU A 71 -35.03 16.57 29.49
CA LEU A 71 -34.28 15.75 30.45
C LEU A 71 -35.16 15.21 31.58
N LYS A 72 -36.09 16.02 32.12
CA LYS A 72 -37.06 15.55 33.12
C LYS A 72 -37.98 14.45 32.60
N LYS A 73 -38.39 14.54 31.33
CA LYS A 73 -39.18 13.47 30.69
C LYS A 73 -38.33 12.19 30.54
N LEU A 74 -37.05 12.32 30.17
CA LEU A 74 -36.14 11.19 30.02
C LEU A 74 -35.84 10.48 31.34
N LYS A 75 -35.93 11.16 32.49
CA LYS A 75 -35.83 10.50 33.80
C LYS A 75 -36.85 9.36 33.96
N LYS A 76 -38.01 9.46 33.30
CA LYS A 76 -39.06 8.41 33.31
C LYS A 76 -38.71 7.20 32.45
N GLU A 77 -37.64 7.25 31.65
CA GLU A 77 -37.22 6.14 30.79
C GLU A 77 -36.56 4.99 31.57
N ASN A 78 -36.23 5.20 32.86
CA ASN A 78 -35.64 4.22 33.78
C ASN A 78 -34.37 3.56 33.21
N TYR A 79 -33.33 4.36 32.93
CA TYR A 79 -32.02 3.83 32.51
C TYR A 79 -31.38 3.00 33.62
N ASP A 80 -30.90 1.80 33.27
CA ASP A 80 -30.12 0.93 34.16
C ASP A 80 -28.74 1.55 34.46
N ILE A 81 -28.16 2.24 33.47
CA ILE A 81 -26.87 2.93 33.58
C ILE A 81 -26.81 4.10 32.61
N ALA A 82 -26.18 5.19 33.05
CA ALA A 82 -25.74 6.27 32.17
C ALA A 82 -24.21 6.35 32.21
N ILE A 83 -23.57 6.49 31.05
CA ILE A 83 -22.12 6.55 30.90
C ILE A 83 -21.74 7.89 30.29
N ASP A 84 -21.06 8.74 31.08
CA ASP A 84 -20.57 10.05 30.65
C ASP A 84 -19.17 9.93 30.01
N LEU A 85 -19.14 9.92 28.67
CA LEU A 85 -17.93 9.90 27.87
C LEU A 85 -17.32 11.29 27.66
N GLN A 86 -17.99 12.36 28.11
CA GLN A 86 -17.54 13.74 27.92
C GLN A 86 -16.62 14.21 29.06
N GLY A 87 -16.97 13.91 30.31
CA GLY A 87 -16.15 14.27 31.47
C GLY A 87 -16.13 15.77 31.78
N LEU A 88 -17.23 16.48 31.55
CA LEU A 88 -17.41 17.90 31.88
C LEU A 88 -18.57 18.08 32.87
N ILE A 89 -18.60 19.18 33.61
CA ILE A 89 -19.66 19.45 34.61
C ILE A 89 -21.03 19.46 33.92
N LYS A 90 -21.12 20.07 32.73
CA LYS A 90 -22.36 20.14 31.97
C LYS A 90 -22.90 18.76 31.58
N SER A 91 -22.04 17.84 31.14
CA SER A 91 -22.45 16.47 30.78
C SER A 91 -22.79 15.65 32.02
N ALA A 92 -22.06 15.84 33.10
CA ALA A 92 -22.31 15.15 34.36
C ALA A 92 -23.67 15.55 34.97
N ILE A 93 -24.05 16.82 34.87
CA ILE A 93 -25.39 17.31 35.27
C ILE A 93 -26.48 16.66 34.41
N VAL A 94 -26.30 16.62 33.08
CA VAL A 94 -27.23 15.95 32.16
C VAL A 94 -27.45 14.49 32.58
N GLY A 95 -26.36 13.77 32.85
CA GLY A 95 -26.42 12.38 33.32
C GLY A 95 -27.12 12.22 34.67
N LYS A 96 -26.82 13.11 35.63
CA LYS A 96 -27.36 13.03 36.98
C LYS A 96 -28.88 13.25 37.02
N ILE A 97 -29.40 14.05 36.10
CA ILE A 97 -30.84 14.31 35.98
C ILE A 97 -31.59 13.04 35.52
N ILE A 98 -31.00 12.27 34.60
CA ILE A 98 -31.69 11.17 33.90
C ILE A 98 -31.48 9.79 34.54
N CYS A 99 -30.38 9.58 35.28
CA CYS A 99 -30.04 8.28 35.84
C CYS A 99 -29.28 8.43 37.17
N SER A 100 -29.68 7.65 38.18
CA SER A 100 -28.97 7.59 39.47
C SER A 100 -27.67 6.80 39.37
N ASN A 101 -27.62 5.79 38.50
CA ASN A 101 -26.46 4.95 38.20
C ASN A 101 -25.58 5.58 37.10
N LEU A 102 -25.09 6.79 37.36
CA LEU A 102 -24.23 7.53 36.44
C LEU A 102 -22.76 7.14 36.65
N VAL A 103 -22.09 6.73 35.58
CA VAL A 103 -20.68 6.34 35.56
C VAL A 103 -19.87 7.29 34.70
N GLY A 104 -18.65 7.62 35.11
CA GLY A 104 -17.78 8.50 34.36
C GLY A 104 -16.29 8.33 34.66
N PHE A 105 -15.49 9.23 34.13
CA PHE A 105 -14.06 9.31 34.42
C PHE A 105 -13.80 9.89 35.82
N ASP A 106 -12.74 9.46 36.49
CA ASP A 106 -12.38 10.01 37.79
C ASP A 106 -11.85 11.46 37.72
N LYS A 107 -11.64 12.07 38.90
CA LYS A 107 -11.17 13.47 39.04
C LYS A 107 -9.77 13.76 38.45
N ASN A 108 -8.91 12.74 38.31
CA ASN A 108 -7.57 12.87 37.74
C ASN A 108 -7.55 12.56 36.23
N SER A 109 -8.65 12.04 35.72
CA SER A 109 -8.85 11.64 34.33
C SER A 109 -9.56 12.73 33.52
N ILE A 110 -9.99 13.84 34.12
CA ILE A 110 -10.79 14.89 33.45
C ILE A 110 -10.24 16.29 33.68
N ARG A 111 -10.57 17.21 32.78
CA ARG A 111 -10.21 18.63 32.91
C ARG A 111 -11.00 19.31 34.02
N GLU A 112 -12.30 19.07 34.07
CA GLU A 112 -13.20 19.68 35.05
C GLU A 112 -13.43 18.72 36.22
N LYS A 113 -12.48 18.67 37.16
CA LYS A 113 -12.44 17.70 38.27
C LYS A 113 -13.73 17.60 39.09
N LEU A 114 -14.53 18.69 39.15
CA LEU A 114 -15.81 18.72 39.85
C LEU A 114 -16.88 17.82 39.22
N ALA A 115 -16.79 17.51 37.92
CA ALA A 115 -17.71 16.59 37.26
C ALA A 115 -17.71 15.19 37.90
N ALA A 116 -16.55 14.75 38.42
CA ALA A 116 -16.42 13.46 39.10
C ALA A 116 -17.32 13.31 40.34
N LYS A 117 -17.74 14.41 40.98
CA LYS A 117 -18.64 14.39 42.15
C LYS A 117 -20.08 13.99 41.80
N PHE A 118 -20.47 14.06 40.53
CA PHE A 118 -21.82 13.70 40.09
C PHE A 118 -21.95 12.20 39.83
N TYR A 119 -20.84 11.54 39.52
CA TYR A 119 -20.79 10.12 39.19
C TYR A 119 -20.98 9.27 40.44
N LYS A 120 -21.81 8.24 40.34
CA LYS A 120 -21.97 7.21 41.36
C LYS A 120 -20.71 6.34 41.41
N ASP A 121 -20.27 5.87 40.25
CA ASP A 121 -19.02 5.13 40.06
C ASP A 121 -18.12 5.86 39.06
N ASN A 122 -16.81 5.78 39.26
CA ASN A 122 -15.86 6.39 38.33
C ASN A 122 -14.56 5.59 38.26
N PHE A 123 -13.81 5.80 37.17
CA PHE A 123 -12.62 5.03 36.88
C PHE A 123 -11.44 5.90 36.48
N PHE A 124 -10.26 5.56 37.00
CA PHE A 124 -8.99 6.14 36.56
C PHE A 124 -8.62 5.68 35.17
N ILE A 125 -8.49 6.64 34.25
CA ILE A 125 -8.03 6.45 32.89
C ILE A 125 -7.21 7.69 32.51
N ASP A 126 -5.91 7.50 32.29
CA ASP A 126 -4.95 8.58 32.05
C ASP A 126 -5.46 9.63 31.04
N TYR A 127 -5.24 10.92 31.34
CA TYR A 127 -5.77 11.98 30.50
C TYR A 127 -5.16 11.98 29.08
N SER A 128 -3.88 11.65 28.99
CA SER A 128 -3.07 11.62 27.77
C SER A 128 -3.37 10.41 26.88
N GLU A 129 -3.96 9.36 27.44
CA GLU A 129 -4.37 8.16 26.71
C GLU A 129 -5.24 8.50 25.49
N ASN A 130 -5.13 7.67 24.46
CA ASN A 130 -5.88 7.83 23.21
C ASN A 130 -7.40 7.89 23.44
N ILE A 131 -8.10 8.87 22.85
CA ILE A 131 -9.54 9.10 23.10
C ILE A 131 -10.38 7.84 22.87
N ILE A 132 -10.09 7.05 21.82
CA ILE A 132 -10.83 5.82 21.52
C ILE A 132 -10.64 4.81 22.64
N LEU A 133 -9.38 4.56 23.03
CA LEU A 133 -9.04 3.65 24.13
C LEU A 133 -9.66 4.11 25.45
N ARG A 134 -9.66 5.42 25.71
CA ARG A 134 -10.27 5.98 26.92
C ARG A 134 -11.76 5.72 26.99
N ASN A 135 -12.48 5.98 25.90
CA ASN A 135 -13.92 5.74 25.83
C ASN A 135 -14.21 4.24 25.99
N LEU A 136 -13.46 3.37 25.30
CA LEU A 136 -13.63 1.93 25.40
C LEU A 136 -13.33 1.41 26.81
N LYS A 137 -12.22 1.82 27.44
CA LYS A 137 -11.87 1.45 28.83
C LYS A 137 -12.95 1.88 29.83
N LEU A 138 -13.55 3.05 29.65
CA LEU A 138 -14.63 3.52 30.52
C LEU A 138 -15.88 2.64 30.36
N VAL A 139 -16.31 2.41 29.11
CA VAL A 139 -17.49 1.60 28.82
C VAL A 139 -17.29 0.14 29.23
N SER A 140 -16.10 -0.41 29.00
CA SER A 140 -15.77 -1.80 29.33
C SER A 140 -15.79 -2.04 30.84
N ARG A 141 -15.27 -1.09 31.63
CA ARG A 141 -15.35 -1.15 33.11
C ARG A 141 -16.78 -0.91 33.62
N ALA A 142 -17.52 0.02 33.01
CA ALA A 142 -18.90 0.31 33.39
C ALA A 142 -19.86 -0.86 33.13
N LEU A 143 -19.59 -1.65 32.09
CA LEU A 143 -20.45 -2.76 31.65
C LEU A 143 -19.82 -4.15 31.86
N ASN A 144 -18.67 -4.21 32.52
CA ASN A 144 -17.93 -5.42 32.86
C ASN A 144 -17.66 -6.36 31.68
N PHE A 145 -17.04 -5.83 30.61
CA PHE A 145 -16.53 -6.63 29.50
C PHE A 145 -15.06 -6.31 29.21
N ASN A 146 -14.40 -7.21 28.46
CA ASN A 146 -13.03 -7.02 27.98
C ASN A 146 -13.01 -6.77 26.48
N PHE A 147 -11.97 -6.09 26.00
CA PHE A 147 -11.69 -5.91 24.58
C PHE A 147 -10.18 -5.89 24.35
N ASN A 148 -9.76 -6.12 23.11
CA ASN A 148 -8.37 -5.95 22.69
C ASN A 148 -8.24 -4.94 21.54
N GLU A 149 -7.00 -4.53 21.24
CA GLU A 149 -6.70 -3.55 20.21
C GLU A 149 -6.93 -4.05 18.77
N ASP A 150 -6.85 -5.35 18.53
CA ASP A 150 -7.10 -5.92 17.20
C ASP A 150 -8.58 -5.82 16.83
N GLU A 151 -9.49 -5.86 17.80
CA GLU A 151 -10.91 -5.57 17.58
C GLU A 151 -11.14 -4.12 17.13
N ILE A 152 -10.32 -3.17 17.59
CA ILE A 152 -10.41 -1.76 17.16
C ILE A 152 -9.95 -1.63 15.71
N LYS A 153 -8.85 -2.30 15.34
CA LYS A 153 -8.31 -2.32 13.97
C LYS A 153 -9.27 -2.99 12.98
N ASN A 154 -9.96 -4.05 13.42
CA ASN A 154 -10.89 -4.83 12.60
C ASN A 154 -12.36 -4.41 12.77
N LYS A 155 -12.63 -3.22 13.32
CA LYS A 155 -13.99 -2.71 13.51
C LYS A 155 -14.77 -2.64 12.20
N LYS A 156 -16.10 -2.72 12.29
CA LYS A 156 -16.98 -2.37 11.16
C LYS A 156 -17.03 -0.85 11.00
N PRO A 157 -17.37 -0.33 9.80
CA PRO A 157 -17.68 1.09 9.66
C PRO A 157 -18.74 1.52 10.69
N CYS A 158 -18.50 2.64 11.39
CA CYS A 158 -19.32 3.02 12.54
C CYS A 158 -20.67 3.62 12.14
N PHE A 159 -20.74 4.35 11.03
CA PHE A 159 -22.00 4.90 10.51
C PHE A 159 -22.40 4.16 9.23
N ALA A 160 -23.69 4.20 8.88
CA ALA A 160 -24.41 3.58 7.74
C ALA A 160 -23.65 2.54 6.88
N LYS A 161 -24.31 1.40 6.59
CA LYS A 161 -23.79 0.36 5.69
C LYS A 161 -23.63 0.90 4.27
N LEU A 162 -22.46 1.43 3.98
CA LEU A 162 -22.12 1.89 2.64
C LEU A 162 -21.61 0.67 1.87
N LYS A 163 -22.47 0.13 0.99
CA LYS A 163 -21.98 -0.78 -0.04
C LYS A 163 -21.01 0.03 -0.89
N ARG A 164 -19.72 -0.31 -0.81
CA ARG A 164 -18.68 0.25 -1.66
C ARG A 164 -18.83 -0.35 -3.05
N GLU A 165 -19.86 0.07 -3.79
CA GLU A 165 -19.91 -0.15 -5.23
C GLU A 165 -19.04 0.91 -5.88
N LYS A 166 -17.72 0.71 -5.77
CA LYS A 166 -16.77 1.50 -6.56
C LYS A 166 -16.59 0.79 -7.90
N PRO A 167 -17.05 1.36 -9.03
CA PRO A 167 -16.42 1.02 -10.29
C PRO A 167 -14.91 1.29 -10.11
N TYR A 168 -14.07 0.38 -10.61
CA TYR A 168 -12.62 0.58 -10.65
C TYR A 168 -12.31 1.75 -11.61
N ASN A 169 -12.54 2.98 -11.15
CA ASN A 169 -12.37 4.19 -11.92
C ASN A 169 -10.89 4.40 -12.25
N ASN A 170 -10.67 5.06 -13.38
CA ASN A 170 -9.35 5.24 -13.97
C ASN A 170 -8.44 6.23 -13.21
N ILE A 171 -9.02 7.17 -12.47
CA ILE A 171 -8.28 8.19 -11.71
C ILE A 171 -8.73 8.13 -10.25
N SER A 172 -7.77 8.09 -9.32
CA SER A 172 -8.08 8.06 -7.90
C SER A 172 -8.50 9.44 -7.39
N LYS A 173 -9.52 9.47 -6.52
CA LYS A 173 -10.11 10.70 -5.99
C LYS A 173 -9.64 10.97 -4.57
N ILE A 174 -9.21 12.20 -4.29
CA ILE A 174 -8.78 12.66 -2.96
C ILE A 174 -9.73 13.74 -2.45
N LEU A 175 -10.28 13.57 -1.25
CA LEU A 175 -11.03 14.62 -0.55
C LEU A 175 -10.13 15.36 0.42
N ILE A 176 -9.92 16.65 0.23
CA ILE A 176 -9.20 17.53 1.15
C ILE A 176 -10.21 18.34 1.97
N THR A 177 -10.13 18.26 3.29
CA THR A 177 -10.98 19.05 4.19
C THR A 177 -10.29 20.35 4.57
N ILE A 178 -11.00 21.47 4.40
CA ILE A 178 -10.42 22.82 4.54
C ILE A 178 -10.32 23.25 6.01
N GLY A 179 -11.33 22.92 6.81
CA GLY A 179 -11.54 23.50 8.13
C GLY A 179 -11.21 22.61 9.32
N SER A 180 -11.03 23.26 10.46
CA SER A 180 -11.03 22.65 11.78
C SER A 180 -11.59 23.65 12.80
N SER A 181 -11.82 23.21 14.04
CA SER A 181 -12.38 24.04 15.10
C SER A 181 -11.47 25.18 15.56
N TRP A 182 -10.15 25.07 15.34
CA TRP A 182 -9.16 26.10 15.67
C TRP A 182 -8.41 26.56 14.43
N LYS A 183 -8.16 27.86 14.31
CA LYS A 183 -7.41 28.43 13.18
C LYS A 183 -6.00 27.82 13.06
N SER A 184 -5.32 27.60 14.19
CA SER A 184 -3.99 26.95 14.26
C SER A 184 -3.96 25.49 13.81
N LYS A 185 -5.10 24.82 13.70
CA LYS A 185 -5.21 23.47 13.13
C LYS A 185 -5.43 23.49 11.62
N ILE A 186 -5.75 24.63 11.01
CA ILE A 186 -6.04 24.71 9.58
C ILE A 186 -4.72 24.80 8.82
N TYR A 187 -4.49 23.90 7.87
CA TYR A 187 -3.28 23.93 7.04
C TYR A 187 -3.29 25.21 6.19
N PRO A 188 -2.21 26.01 6.14
CA PRO A 188 -2.23 27.32 5.47
C PRO A 188 -2.63 27.25 4.00
N THR A 189 -3.44 28.20 3.53
CA THR A 189 -3.98 28.23 2.15
C THR A 189 -2.88 28.15 1.09
N ASN A 190 -1.79 28.89 1.27
CA ASN A 190 -0.64 28.87 0.35
C ASN A 190 0.03 27.48 0.29
N LEU A 191 0.13 26.78 1.43
CA LEU A 191 0.69 25.43 1.48
C LEU A 191 -0.29 24.38 0.94
N GLN A 192 -1.60 24.58 1.10
CA GLN A 192 -2.63 23.75 0.43
C GLN A 192 -2.54 23.86 -1.09
N ILE A 193 -2.37 25.06 -1.64
CA ILE A 193 -2.18 25.27 -3.08
C ILE A 193 -0.92 24.54 -3.58
N GLN A 194 0.20 24.67 -2.86
CA GLN A 194 1.44 23.97 -3.20
C GLN A 194 1.27 22.44 -3.16
N LEU A 195 0.57 21.92 -2.15
CA LEU A 195 0.26 20.50 -2.02
C LEU A 195 -0.57 20.02 -3.22
N ILE A 196 -1.68 20.69 -3.52
CA ILE A 196 -2.61 20.28 -4.59
C ILE A 196 -1.91 20.31 -5.96
N ASN A 197 -1.08 21.32 -6.23
CA ASN A 197 -0.32 21.40 -7.48
C ASN A 197 0.70 20.26 -7.66
N LYS A 198 1.07 19.54 -6.59
CA LYS A 198 1.90 18.32 -6.63
C LYS A 198 1.08 17.05 -6.82
N LEU A 199 -0.25 17.10 -6.66
CA LEU A 199 -1.16 15.95 -6.74
C LEU A 199 -1.83 15.79 -8.13
N LYS A 200 -1.12 16.12 -9.21
CA LYS A 200 -1.67 16.13 -10.59
C LYS A 200 -2.19 14.78 -11.10
N ASN A 201 -1.74 13.68 -10.48
CA ASN A 201 -2.18 12.32 -10.83
C ASN A 201 -3.53 11.93 -10.16
N TYR A 202 -4.12 12.83 -9.37
CA TYR A 202 -5.33 12.59 -8.60
C TYR A 202 -6.39 13.63 -8.92
N GLU A 203 -7.66 13.22 -8.82
CA GLU A 203 -8.77 14.17 -8.85
C GLU A 203 -9.03 14.67 -7.43
N VAL A 204 -8.72 15.94 -7.18
CA VAL A 204 -8.82 16.55 -5.85
C VAL A 204 -10.14 17.29 -5.67
N TYR A 205 -10.81 17.03 -4.56
CA TYR A 205 -12.02 17.74 -4.15
C TYR A 205 -11.83 18.43 -2.79
N LEU A 206 -12.43 19.60 -2.61
CA LEU A 206 -12.35 20.40 -1.39
C LEU A 206 -13.66 20.34 -0.61
N CYS A 207 -13.60 19.95 0.66
CA CYS A 207 -14.74 19.93 1.58
C CYS A 207 -14.73 21.15 2.49
N ALA A 208 -15.80 21.95 2.42
CA ALA A 208 -16.00 23.16 3.21
C ALA A 208 -17.41 23.18 3.85
N GLY A 209 -17.49 23.33 5.17
CA GLY A 209 -18.73 23.25 5.95
C GLY A 209 -19.39 24.61 6.25
N ASN A 210 -18.63 25.70 6.21
CA ASN A 210 -19.13 27.05 6.50
C ASN A 210 -18.63 28.10 5.49
N LYS A 211 -19.14 29.34 5.59
CA LYS A 211 -18.83 30.42 4.63
C LYS A 211 -17.33 30.74 4.56
N TYR A 212 -16.65 30.77 5.70
CA TYR A 212 -15.21 31.04 5.77
C TYR A 212 -14.40 29.93 5.07
N GLU A 213 -14.74 28.67 5.32
CA GLU A 213 -14.12 27.53 4.63
C GLU A 213 -14.42 27.54 3.13
N GLN A 214 -15.61 27.99 2.72
CA GLN A 214 -15.97 28.12 1.31
C GLN A 214 -15.17 29.21 0.59
N GLU A 215 -14.86 30.32 1.26
CA GLU A 215 -13.99 31.37 0.72
C GLU A 215 -12.56 30.84 0.50
N ILE A 216 -12.01 30.10 1.46
CA ILE A 216 -10.71 29.44 1.30
C ILE A 216 -10.75 28.42 0.17
N ALA A 217 -11.80 27.60 0.09
CA ALA A 217 -11.95 26.61 -0.99
C ALA A 217 -12.00 27.28 -2.37
N LYS A 218 -12.69 28.41 -2.50
CA LYS A 218 -12.72 29.23 -3.73
C LYS A 218 -11.35 29.77 -4.08
N GLU A 219 -10.60 30.28 -3.10
CA GLU A 219 -9.24 30.77 -3.33
C GLU A 219 -8.31 29.66 -3.86
N ILE A 220 -8.40 28.47 -3.27
CA ILE A 220 -7.61 27.30 -3.68
C ILE A 220 -8.01 26.84 -5.09
N SER A 221 -9.31 26.69 -5.35
CA SER A 221 -9.84 26.23 -6.63
C SER A 221 -9.54 27.23 -7.77
N ALA A 222 -9.43 28.53 -7.47
CA ALA A 222 -9.02 29.54 -8.46
C ALA A 222 -7.54 29.42 -8.89
N LYS A 223 -6.71 28.68 -8.14
CA LYS A 223 -5.25 28.57 -8.36
C LYS A 223 -4.79 27.12 -8.63
N THR A 224 -5.72 26.17 -8.74
CA THR A 224 -5.45 24.73 -8.86
C THR A 224 -6.58 24.03 -9.64
N ASP A 225 -6.39 22.76 -10.01
CA ASP A 225 -7.43 21.95 -10.67
C ASP A 225 -8.44 21.32 -9.67
N ALA A 226 -8.43 21.73 -8.40
CA ALA A 226 -9.28 21.15 -7.38
C ALA A 226 -10.74 21.60 -7.52
N LYS A 227 -11.67 20.66 -7.32
CA LYS A 227 -13.12 20.88 -7.40
C LYS A 227 -13.70 21.13 -6.01
N ILE A 228 -14.61 22.10 -5.88
CA ILE A 228 -15.29 22.33 -4.60
C ILE A 228 -16.47 21.37 -4.50
N LEU A 229 -16.57 20.64 -3.38
CA LEU A 229 -17.72 19.80 -3.10
C LEU A 229 -18.92 20.67 -2.74
N GLU A 230 -20.09 20.36 -3.31
CA GLU A 230 -21.33 21.03 -2.95
C GLU A 230 -21.65 20.87 -1.46
N LYS A 231 -22.28 21.90 -0.87
CA LYS A 231 -22.63 21.86 0.54
C LYS A 231 -23.76 20.85 0.76
N MET A 232 -23.55 19.92 1.67
CA MET A 232 -24.53 18.90 2.05
C MET A 232 -24.57 18.73 3.56
N ASP A 233 -25.62 18.07 4.06
CA ASP A 233 -25.65 17.66 5.46
C ASP A 233 -24.63 16.54 5.74
N ILE A 234 -24.40 16.29 7.03
CA ILE A 234 -23.36 15.35 7.46
C ILE A 234 -23.66 13.89 7.06
N GLN A 235 -24.92 13.49 6.96
CA GLN A 235 -25.28 12.12 6.55
C GLN A 235 -24.95 11.91 5.07
N ASN A 236 -25.37 12.87 4.24
CA ASN A 236 -25.05 12.88 2.82
C ASN A 236 -23.55 13.00 2.57
N LEU A 237 -22.82 13.76 3.39
CA LEU A 237 -21.36 13.83 3.31
C LEU A 237 -20.69 12.48 3.60
N VAL A 238 -21.12 11.76 4.64
CA VAL A 238 -20.61 10.41 4.95
C VAL A 238 -20.83 9.46 3.77
N THR A 239 -22.00 9.52 3.14
CA THR A 239 -22.30 8.72 1.93
C THR A 239 -21.42 9.14 0.75
N LYS A 240 -21.28 10.44 0.50
CA LYS A 240 -20.47 10.99 -0.60
C LYS A 240 -18.99 10.66 -0.44
N MET A 241 -18.49 10.60 0.79
CA MET A 241 -17.12 10.24 1.10
C MET A 241 -16.71 8.88 0.49
N ASN A 242 -17.63 7.93 0.27
CA ASN A 242 -17.28 6.64 -0.34
C ASN A 242 -16.77 6.71 -1.78
N GLU A 243 -17.05 7.80 -2.50
CA GLU A 243 -16.52 7.98 -3.85
C GLU A 243 -15.02 8.27 -3.84
N PHE A 244 -14.44 8.58 -2.67
CA PHE A 244 -13.05 8.97 -2.52
C PHE A 244 -12.16 7.79 -2.12
N ASP A 245 -10.95 7.78 -2.63
CA ASP A 245 -9.91 6.79 -2.30
C ASP A 245 -9.11 7.19 -1.07
N LEU A 246 -9.02 8.50 -0.79
CA LEU A 246 -8.30 9.04 0.35
C LEU A 246 -8.96 10.33 0.86
N VAL A 247 -8.99 10.50 2.19
CA VAL A 247 -9.39 11.75 2.85
C VAL A 247 -8.18 12.37 3.54
N VAL A 248 -7.85 13.61 3.18
CA VAL A 248 -6.74 14.36 3.77
C VAL A 248 -7.29 15.58 4.49
N GLY A 249 -6.76 15.88 5.68
CA GLY A 249 -7.22 17.07 6.37
C GLY A 249 -6.58 17.29 7.72
N PRO A 250 -6.89 18.41 8.36
CA PRO A 250 -6.45 18.65 9.72
C PRO A 250 -7.17 17.74 10.72
N ASP A 251 -6.76 17.82 11.99
CA ASP A 251 -7.48 17.27 13.14
C ASP A 251 -8.92 17.86 13.22
N SER A 252 -9.86 17.21 12.53
CA SER A 252 -11.23 17.68 12.31
C SER A 252 -12.23 16.52 12.34
N GLY A 253 -13.51 16.83 12.55
CA GLY A 253 -14.56 15.83 12.57
C GLY A 253 -14.67 15.02 11.27
N ILE A 254 -14.44 15.65 10.11
CA ILE A 254 -14.55 14.96 8.82
C ILE A 254 -13.39 13.99 8.60
N THR A 255 -12.17 14.37 8.97
CA THR A 255 -11.02 13.45 8.92
C THR A 255 -11.22 12.26 9.86
N HIS A 256 -11.81 12.48 11.05
CA HIS A 256 -12.15 11.41 11.99
C HIS A 256 -13.26 10.49 11.48
N ILE A 257 -14.22 11.02 10.71
CA ILE A 257 -15.25 10.21 10.04
C ILE A 257 -14.60 9.22 9.07
N ALA A 258 -13.57 9.62 8.34
CA ALA A 258 -12.86 8.72 7.43
C ALA A 258 -12.30 7.50 8.18
N TRP A 259 -11.64 7.70 9.33
CA TRP A 259 -11.20 6.60 10.20
C TRP A 259 -12.38 5.75 10.69
N ALA A 260 -13.46 6.38 11.16
CA ALA A 260 -14.63 5.66 11.67
C ALA A 260 -15.32 4.80 10.59
N GLN A 261 -15.20 5.20 9.32
CA GLN A 261 -15.71 4.50 8.14
C GLN A 261 -14.73 3.47 7.53
N ASN A 262 -13.57 3.24 8.15
CA ASN A 262 -12.49 2.41 7.58
C ASN A 262 -12.00 2.92 6.21
N MET A 263 -12.18 4.20 5.94
CA MET A 263 -11.65 4.82 4.73
C MET A 263 -10.19 5.21 4.94
N PRO A 264 -9.35 5.13 3.91
CA PRO A 264 -8.00 5.65 3.97
C PRO A 264 -8.00 7.14 4.31
N SER A 265 -7.12 7.56 5.23
CA SER A 265 -7.01 8.96 5.60
C SER A 265 -5.60 9.38 6.01
N LEU A 266 -5.31 10.67 5.82
CA LEU A 266 -4.11 11.33 6.32
C LEU A 266 -4.52 12.54 7.17
N THR A 267 -4.22 12.49 8.47
CA THR A 267 -4.52 13.59 9.39
C THR A 267 -3.29 14.45 9.65
N ILE A 268 -3.43 15.77 9.46
CA ILE A 268 -2.39 16.78 9.65
C ILE A 268 -2.55 17.39 11.05
N TYR A 269 -1.53 17.22 11.89
CA TYR A 269 -1.53 17.66 13.28
C TYR A 269 -0.61 18.87 13.51
N GLY A 270 -1.22 20.01 13.77
CA GLY A 270 -0.56 21.23 14.20
C GLY A 270 -0.38 21.28 15.72
N PRO A 271 -1.23 22.02 16.45
CA PRO A 271 -1.12 22.23 17.90
C PRO A 271 -1.64 21.07 18.76
N THR A 272 -2.19 20.01 18.16
CA THR A 272 -2.75 18.86 18.89
C THR A 272 -1.91 17.60 18.69
N PRO A 273 -1.77 16.75 19.72
CA PRO A 273 -0.98 15.53 19.61
C PRO A 273 -1.74 14.44 18.86
N SER A 274 -1.14 13.87 17.81
CA SER A 274 -1.74 12.76 17.06
C SER A 274 -1.97 11.51 17.91
N PHE A 275 -1.02 11.14 18.78
CA PHE A 275 -1.08 9.92 19.61
C PHE A 275 -2.36 9.84 20.45
N ARG A 276 -2.90 10.99 20.84
CA ARG A 276 -4.13 11.08 21.62
C ARG A 276 -5.40 11.13 20.77
N ASN A 277 -5.33 11.77 19.60
CA ASN A 277 -6.51 12.16 18.83
C ASN A 277 -6.69 11.38 17.51
N SER A 278 -5.82 10.41 17.23
CA SER A 278 -5.87 9.51 16.08
C SER A 278 -5.54 8.09 16.51
N TYR A 279 -6.05 7.11 15.78
CA TYR A 279 -5.68 5.71 15.94
C TYR A 279 -5.10 5.20 14.62
N ILE A 280 -3.79 4.98 14.59
CA ILE A 280 -3.06 4.64 13.38
C ILE A 280 -3.43 3.23 12.92
N THR A 281 -3.71 3.09 11.62
CA THR A 281 -3.91 1.81 10.94
C THR A 281 -3.03 1.78 9.69
N ASP A 282 -3.07 0.68 8.93
CA ASP A 282 -2.33 0.58 7.66
C ASP A 282 -2.73 1.67 6.64
N VAL A 283 -3.95 2.20 6.74
CA VAL A 283 -4.48 3.19 5.79
C VAL A 283 -4.90 4.51 6.43
N ASN A 284 -4.85 4.63 7.75
CA ASN A 284 -5.12 5.85 8.51
C ASN A 284 -3.81 6.34 9.13
N LEU A 285 -3.12 7.23 8.43
CA LEU A 285 -1.83 7.77 8.88
C LEU A 285 -1.96 9.20 9.38
N VAL A 286 -0.91 9.65 10.05
CA VAL A 286 -0.81 11.00 10.61
C VAL A 286 0.51 11.66 10.19
N ILE A 287 0.51 12.98 10.18
CA ILE A 287 1.72 13.79 10.09
C ILE A 287 1.67 14.87 11.17
N ASP A 288 2.63 14.82 12.09
CA ASP A 288 2.76 15.76 13.20
C ASP A 288 3.76 16.86 12.84
N SER A 289 3.39 18.10 13.15
CA SER A 289 4.34 19.22 13.13
C SER A 289 5.44 19.08 14.18
N ARG A 290 5.14 18.41 15.29
CA ARG A 290 6.06 18.17 16.42
C ARG A 290 5.55 17.04 17.31
N LYS A 291 6.46 16.34 17.99
CA LYS A 291 6.14 15.13 18.79
C LYS A 291 5.89 15.41 20.28
N ASP A 292 6.28 16.58 20.78
CA ASP A 292 6.35 16.95 22.18
C ASP A 292 5.19 17.86 22.64
N ILE A 293 3.98 17.63 22.11
CA ILE A 293 2.80 18.42 22.46
C ILE A 293 2.15 17.87 23.73
N ASN A 294 2.05 18.70 24.77
CA ASN A 294 1.36 18.34 26.01
C ASN A 294 -0.18 18.42 25.85
N PRO A 295 -0.93 17.31 25.97
CA PRO A 295 -2.40 17.31 25.83
C PRO A 295 -3.15 18.09 26.92
N LEU A 296 -2.49 18.37 28.05
CA LEU A 296 -3.05 19.18 29.14
C LEU A 296 -2.86 20.69 28.91
N ASN A 297 -1.91 21.09 28.08
CA ASN A 297 -1.60 22.50 27.82
C ASN A 297 -1.41 22.77 26.31
N LEU A 298 -2.53 22.94 25.61
CA LEU A 298 -2.56 23.15 24.16
C LEU A 298 -2.50 24.63 23.82
N ASN A 299 -1.58 25.04 22.94
CA ASN A 299 -1.50 26.41 22.44
C ASN A 299 -2.36 26.59 21.17
N LYS A 300 -3.52 27.24 21.33
CA LYS A 300 -4.48 27.49 20.24
C LYS A 300 -4.02 28.54 19.23
N ASP A 301 -3.00 29.32 19.56
CA ASP A 301 -2.50 30.43 18.72
C ASP A 301 -1.14 30.09 18.09
N SER A 302 -0.66 28.86 18.25
CA SER A 302 0.59 28.42 17.65
C SER A 302 0.50 28.31 16.12
N ASN A 303 1.65 28.48 15.46
CA ASN A 303 1.81 28.29 14.01
C ASN A 303 2.51 26.97 13.67
N TYR A 304 2.49 25.97 14.56
CA TYR A 304 3.23 24.72 14.36
C TYR A 304 2.84 23.99 13.09
N ILE A 305 1.57 24.08 12.67
CA ILE A 305 1.11 23.44 11.45
C ILE A 305 1.86 23.91 10.18
N ASN A 306 2.45 25.10 10.21
CA ASN A 306 3.23 25.66 9.10
C ASN A 306 4.59 24.97 8.93
N LEU A 307 5.03 24.19 9.92
CA LEU A 307 6.31 23.45 9.87
C LEU A 307 6.23 22.22 8.96
N ILE A 308 5.02 21.75 8.65
CA ILE A 308 4.79 20.57 7.80
C ILE A 308 4.92 20.98 6.34
N LYS A 309 5.85 20.37 5.60
CA LYS A 309 6.07 20.69 4.19
C LYS A 309 5.08 19.93 3.29
N PRO A 310 4.63 20.53 2.17
CA PRO A 310 3.80 19.83 1.19
C PRO A 310 4.42 18.52 0.68
N ASP A 311 5.74 18.47 0.49
CA ASP A 311 6.43 17.26 0.01
C ASP A 311 6.31 16.08 0.98
N ASP A 312 6.38 16.34 2.29
CA ASP A 312 6.22 15.31 3.31
C ASP A 312 4.79 14.73 3.29
N ILE A 313 3.80 15.58 3.00
CA ILE A 313 2.40 15.17 2.84
C ILE A 313 2.24 14.34 1.56
N VAL A 314 2.85 14.74 0.43
CA VAL A 314 2.79 13.98 -0.84
C VAL A 314 3.34 12.58 -0.65
N VAL A 315 4.52 12.43 -0.01
CA VAL A 315 5.11 11.12 0.27
C VAL A 315 4.17 10.25 1.12
N LYS A 316 3.48 10.82 2.11
CA LYS A 316 2.50 10.08 2.91
C LYS A 316 1.26 9.70 2.10
N ILE A 317 0.76 10.58 1.25
CA ILE A 317 -0.36 10.30 0.34
C ILE A 317 0.00 9.14 -0.59
N GLU A 318 1.15 9.19 -1.26
CA GLU A 318 1.60 8.14 -2.19
C GLU A 318 1.72 6.78 -1.50
N ASN A 319 2.28 6.74 -0.28
CA ASN A 319 2.36 5.52 0.51
C ASN A 319 0.98 4.93 0.84
N ILE A 320 0.02 5.76 1.25
CA ILE A 320 -1.35 5.28 1.53
C ILE A 320 -2.00 4.77 0.24
N MET A 321 -1.89 5.53 -0.85
CA MET A 321 -2.46 5.17 -2.13
C MET A 321 -1.88 3.86 -2.68
N ASP A 322 -0.58 3.62 -2.48
CA ASP A 322 0.07 2.35 -2.83
C ASP A 322 -0.52 1.16 -2.06
N LEU A 323 -0.73 1.32 -0.74
CA LEU A 323 -1.33 0.29 0.12
C LEU A 323 -2.79 0.03 -0.25
N VAL A 324 -3.56 1.08 -0.56
CA VAL A 324 -4.94 0.98 -1.02
C VAL A 324 -5.00 0.21 -2.34
N GLU A 325 -4.19 0.59 -3.33
CA GLU A 325 -4.13 -0.09 -4.62
C GLU A 325 -3.73 -1.56 -4.46
N LYS A 326 -2.74 -1.85 -3.59
CA LYS A 326 -2.31 -3.23 -3.29
C LYS A 326 -3.46 -4.07 -2.70
N LYS A 327 -4.24 -3.51 -1.78
CA LYS A 327 -5.39 -4.20 -1.17
C LYS A 327 -6.50 -4.45 -2.17
N GLU A 328 -6.86 -3.44 -2.95
CA GLU A 328 -7.91 -3.57 -3.98
C GLU A 328 -7.49 -4.51 -5.11
N LEU A 329 -6.22 -4.50 -5.52
CA LEU A 329 -5.68 -5.44 -6.51
C LEU A 329 -5.76 -6.89 -5.99
N LYS A 330 -5.44 -7.11 -4.71
CA LYS A 330 -5.60 -8.43 -4.08
C LYS A 330 -7.07 -8.88 -4.14
N GLU A 331 -8.01 -8.05 -3.72
CA GLU A 331 -9.45 -8.36 -3.74
C GLU A 331 -9.94 -8.62 -5.17
N PHE A 332 -9.52 -7.80 -6.13
CA PHE A 332 -9.83 -7.97 -7.55
C PHE A 332 -9.35 -9.33 -8.08
N VAL A 333 -8.10 -9.69 -7.84
CA VAL A 333 -7.53 -10.94 -8.36
C VAL A 333 -8.12 -12.18 -7.67
N LEU A 334 -8.44 -12.10 -6.37
CA LEU A 334 -9.10 -13.20 -5.66
C LEU A 334 -10.51 -13.51 -6.17
N ASN A 335 -11.14 -12.57 -6.88
CA ASN A 335 -12.44 -12.76 -7.52
C ASN A 335 -12.34 -13.25 -8.98
N LEU A 336 -11.14 -13.41 -9.53
CA LEU A 336 -10.94 -13.97 -10.87
C LEU A 336 -11.01 -15.49 -10.83
N ASP A 337 -11.48 -16.11 -11.91
CA ASP A 337 -11.32 -17.55 -12.13
C ASP A 337 -9.87 -17.85 -12.50
N ILE A 338 -9.05 -18.12 -11.49
CA ILE A 338 -7.61 -18.38 -11.66
C ILE A 338 -7.33 -19.68 -12.42
N GLU A 339 -8.25 -20.66 -12.38
CA GLU A 339 -8.05 -21.95 -13.03
C GLU A 339 -8.04 -21.82 -14.55
N SER A 340 -8.96 -21.02 -15.11
CA SER A 340 -9.03 -20.78 -16.56
C SER A 340 -7.90 -19.92 -17.13
N LEU A 341 -7.14 -19.24 -16.26
CA LEU A 341 -6.00 -18.42 -16.69
C LEU A 341 -4.77 -19.26 -17.09
N ASN A 342 -4.08 -18.79 -18.14
CA ASN A 342 -2.77 -19.29 -18.56
C ASN A 342 -1.73 -19.17 -17.45
N TYR A 343 -0.63 -19.93 -17.59
CA TYR A 343 0.50 -19.93 -16.65
C TYR A 343 1.01 -18.51 -16.32
N ILE A 344 1.16 -17.68 -17.34
CA ILE A 344 1.40 -16.24 -17.22
C ILE A 344 0.23 -15.54 -17.91
N SER A 345 -0.43 -14.63 -17.20
CA SER A 345 -1.62 -13.93 -17.68
C SER A 345 -1.49 -12.42 -17.46
N LYS A 346 -1.80 -11.65 -18.49
CA LYS A 346 -1.86 -10.19 -18.41
C LYS A 346 -3.18 -9.75 -17.79
N ILE A 347 -3.10 -8.95 -16.74
CA ILE A 347 -4.23 -8.39 -16.02
C ILE A 347 -4.24 -6.87 -16.19
N LYS A 348 -5.40 -6.27 -16.40
CA LYS A 348 -5.58 -4.82 -16.39
C LYS A 348 -6.36 -4.41 -15.15
N PHE A 349 -5.83 -3.47 -14.39
CA PHE A 349 -6.45 -2.96 -13.17
C PHE A 349 -6.13 -1.48 -13.00
N LYS A 350 -7.15 -0.62 -12.83
CA LYS A 350 -7.01 0.85 -12.71
C LYS A 350 -6.05 1.47 -13.73
N ASN A 351 -6.24 1.16 -15.02
CA ASN A 351 -5.38 1.56 -16.15
C ASN A 351 -3.91 1.12 -16.10
N LYS A 352 -3.51 0.30 -15.12
CA LYS A 352 -2.19 -0.33 -15.08
C LYS A 352 -2.26 -1.77 -15.57
N ILE A 353 -1.12 -2.23 -16.04
CA ILE A 353 -0.92 -3.63 -16.42
C ILE A 353 -0.21 -4.33 -15.28
N TYR A 354 -0.71 -5.52 -14.96
CA TYR A 354 -0.12 -6.45 -14.01
C TYR A 354 0.04 -7.81 -14.70
N TRP A 355 0.99 -8.60 -14.22
CA TRP A 355 1.21 -9.96 -14.68
C TRP A 355 0.97 -10.94 -13.54
N LEU A 356 0.06 -11.89 -13.76
CA LEU A 356 -0.16 -13.02 -12.89
C LEU A 356 0.71 -14.18 -13.36
N LYS A 357 1.52 -14.73 -12.46
CA LYS A 357 2.34 -15.92 -12.70
C LYS A 357 1.92 -17.04 -11.74
N LYS A 358 1.38 -18.13 -12.29
CA LYS A 358 0.93 -19.31 -11.54
C LYS A 358 2.11 -20.14 -11.04
N ALA A 359 1.87 -21.00 -10.07
CA ALA A 359 2.82 -22.00 -9.61
C ALA A 359 2.92 -23.15 -10.63
N ARG A 360 4.14 -23.50 -11.05
CA ARG A 360 4.39 -24.68 -11.88
C ARG A 360 5.53 -25.52 -11.31
N GLN A 361 5.46 -26.82 -11.56
CA GLN A 361 6.56 -27.72 -11.27
C GLN A 361 7.73 -27.38 -12.22
N THR A 362 8.93 -27.28 -11.67
CA THR A 362 10.16 -27.10 -12.45
C THR A 362 11.08 -28.29 -12.27
N GLY A 363 11.95 -28.52 -13.25
CA GLY A 363 12.88 -29.63 -13.26
C GLY A 363 13.49 -29.88 -14.64
N PRO A 364 14.42 -30.84 -14.74
CA PRO A 364 15.16 -31.08 -15.96
C PRO A 364 14.25 -31.67 -17.05
N ARG A 365 14.43 -31.19 -18.29
CA ARG A 365 13.72 -31.73 -19.45
C ARG A 365 14.35 -33.06 -19.87
N LYS A 366 13.55 -34.03 -20.33
CA LYS A 366 14.01 -35.37 -20.76
C LYS A 366 15.20 -35.31 -21.73
N ILE A 367 15.14 -34.41 -22.72
CA ILE A 367 16.20 -34.23 -23.72
C ILE A 367 17.49 -33.68 -23.10
N GLN A 368 17.38 -32.72 -22.17
CA GLN A 368 18.54 -32.17 -21.46
C GLN A 368 19.19 -33.23 -20.56
N SER A 369 18.37 -34.06 -19.89
CA SER A 369 18.84 -35.21 -19.09
C SER A 369 19.53 -36.28 -19.93
N PHE A 370 19.15 -36.44 -21.20
CA PHE A 370 19.84 -37.35 -22.12
C PHE A 370 21.20 -36.79 -22.52
N TYR A 371 21.26 -35.55 -22.99
CA TYR A 371 22.51 -34.95 -23.49
C TYR A 371 23.53 -34.66 -22.38
N SER A 372 23.10 -34.30 -21.18
CA SER A 372 24.01 -34.11 -20.02
C SER A 372 24.78 -35.38 -19.64
N LYS A 373 24.26 -36.57 -19.98
CA LYS A 373 24.99 -37.85 -19.78
C LYS A 373 26.04 -38.11 -20.85
N ILE A 374 25.89 -37.50 -22.03
CA ILE A 374 26.73 -37.73 -23.21
C ILE A 374 27.80 -36.64 -23.35
N PHE A 375 27.45 -35.41 -23.01
CA PHE A 375 28.29 -34.24 -23.18
C PHE A 375 28.44 -33.47 -21.87
N ASN A 376 29.69 -33.15 -21.51
CA ASN A 376 30.01 -32.34 -20.34
C ASN A 376 30.09 -30.84 -20.70
N PHE A 377 28.96 -30.27 -21.16
CA PHE A 377 28.85 -28.84 -21.42
C PHE A 377 28.15 -28.11 -20.27
N ASP A 378 28.70 -26.97 -19.86
CA ASP A 378 28.19 -26.15 -18.75
C ASP A 378 26.78 -25.59 -19.02
N ILE A 379 26.34 -25.54 -20.30
CA ILE A 379 24.95 -25.18 -20.66
C ILE A 379 23.94 -26.28 -20.30
N LEU A 380 24.38 -27.53 -20.15
CA LEU A 380 23.53 -28.71 -19.91
C LEU A 380 23.35 -29.04 -18.42
N ILE A 381 23.83 -28.17 -17.51
CA ILE A 381 23.62 -28.33 -16.07
C ILE A 381 22.12 -28.48 -15.79
N LEU A 382 21.77 -29.53 -15.04
CA LEU A 382 20.39 -29.90 -14.78
C LEU A 382 19.82 -29.03 -13.65
N PRO A 383 18.71 -28.33 -13.87
CA PRO A 383 18.04 -27.60 -12.79
C PRO A 383 17.46 -28.59 -11.78
N GLU A 384 17.36 -28.15 -10.52
CA GLU A 384 16.73 -28.93 -9.47
C GLU A 384 15.23 -29.12 -9.75
N LYS A 385 14.70 -30.27 -9.33
CA LYS A 385 13.27 -30.54 -9.40
C LYS A 385 12.57 -29.90 -8.19
N LYS A 386 11.64 -28.98 -8.43
CA LYS A 386 10.79 -28.38 -7.39
C LYS A 386 9.33 -28.64 -7.69
N ASP A 387 8.54 -28.91 -6.66
CA ASP A 387 7.09 -28.87 -6.78
C ASP A 387 6.59 -27.43 -7.08
N LYS A 388 5.27 -27.31 -7.33
CA LYS A 388 4.65 -26.04 -7.69
C LYS A 388 4.91 -24.94 -6.65
N LYS A 389 4.69 -25.23 -5.36
CA LYS A 389 4.76 -24.26 -4.27
C LYS A 389 6.20 -23.82 -4.01
N ASN A 390 7.13 -24.77 -3.98
CA ASN A 390 8.55 -24.51 -3.78
C ASN A 390 9.17 -23.75 -4.96
N SER A 391 8.73 -24.03 -6.19
CA SER A 391 9.15 -23.27 -7.37
C SER A 391 8.69 -21.81 -7.30
N LEU A 392 7.41 -21.57 -7.00
CA LEU A 392 6.85 -20.21 -6.84
C LEU A 392 7.53 -19.44 -5.71
N ASN A 393 7.76 -20.10 -4.57
CA ASN A 393 8.44 -19.51 -3.41
C ASN A 393 9.88 -19.13 -3.74
N TYR A 394 10.63 -20.02 -4.39
CA TYR A 394 12.01 -19.74 -4.79
C TYR A 394 12.11 -18.51 -5.70
N GLU A 395 11.25 -18.42 -6.72
CA GLU A 395 11.26 -17.27 -7.63
C GLU A 395 10.89 -15.97 -6.92
N TYR A 396 9.88 -16.01 -6.03
CA TYR A 396 9.49 -14.86 -5.21
C TYR A 396 10.63 -14.37 -4.33
N GLU A 397 11.28 -15.26 -3.58
CA GLU A 397 12.39 -14.90 -2.68
C GLU A 397 13.58 -14.36 -3.48
N LYS A 398 13.89 -14.96 -4.64
CA LYS A 398 14.97 -14.50 -5.52
C LYS A 398 14.69 -13.11 -6.09
N ASN A 399 13.44 -12.83 -6.51
CA ASN A 399 13.02 -11.49 -6.93
C ASN A 399 13.20 -10.47 -5.79
N LEU A 400 12.71 -10.77 -4.58
CA LEU A 400 12.89 -9.88 -3.42
C LEU A 400 14.36 -9.64 -3.08
N TYR A 401 15.18 -10.69 -3.12
CA TYR A 401 16.61 -10.59 -2.86
C TYR A 401 17.31 -9.69 -3.88
N PHE A 402 17.01 -9.84 -5.17
CA PHE A 402 17.54 -8.98 -6.22
C PHE A 402 17.11 -7.52 -6.08
N SER A 403 15.83 -7.28 -5.79
CA SER A 403 15.31 -5.93 -5.52
C SER A 403 16.08 -5.24 -4.38
N LYS A 404 16.30 -5.95 -3.26
CA LYS A 404 17.05 -5.43 -2.10
C LYS A 404 18.51 -5.11 -2.42
N ASN A 405 19.11 -5.79 -3.40
CA ASN A 405 20.48 -5.59 -3.84
C ASN A 405 20.60 -4.62 -5.05
N GLY A 406 19.55 -3.84 -5.34
CA GLY A 406 19.61 -2.79 -6.36
C GLY A 406 19.53 -3.28 -7.81
N ILE A 407 19.10 -4.53 -8.02
CA ILE A 407 18.79 -5.08 -9.34
C ILE A 407 17.35 -4.73 -9.68
N ASN A 408 17.13 -4.27 -10.92
CA ASN A 408 15.81 -3.90 -11.38
C ASN A 408 14.99 -5.17 -11.64
N VAL A 409 14.03 -5.44 -10.78
CA VAL A 409 13.06 -6.53 -10.93
C VAL A 409 11.64 -5.98 -10.86
N PRO A 410 10.65 -6.63 -11.50
CA PRO A 410 9.24 -6.26 -11.33
C PRO A 410 8.84 -6.33 -9.86
N ARG A 411 8.17 -5.30 -9.36
CA ARG A 411 7.66 -5.30 -7.99
C ARG A 411 6.52 -6.29 -7.86
N ILE A 412 6.63 -7.20 -6.89
CA ILE A 412 5.57 -8.15 -6.57
C ILE A 412 4.56 -7.46 -5.64
N ARG A 413 3.31 -7.38 -6.09
CA ARG A 413 2.21 -6.69 -5.39
C ARG A 413 1.41 -7.64 -4.51
N TYR A 414 1.29 -8.90 -4.89
CA TYR A 414 0.56 -9.91 -4.13
C TYR A 414 1.10 -11.31 -4.40
N LYS A 415 1.00 -12.20 -3.40
CA LYS A 415 1.39 -13.61 -3.51
C LYS A 415 0.50 -14.45 -2.58
N ASN A 416 0.15 -15.65 -3.06
CA ASN A 416 -0.32 -16.76 -2.23
C ASN A 416 0.44 -18.04 -2.62
N ASP A 417 -0.06 -19.21 -2.23
CA ASP A 417 0.57 -20.50 -2.54
C ASP A 417 0.40 -20.93 -4.02
N GLU A 418 -0.49 -20.28 -4.77
CA GLU A 418 -0.87 -20.68 -6.13
C GLU A 418 -0.32 -19.75 -7.22
N PHE A 419 -0.12 -18.47 -6.91
CA PHE A 419 0.39 -17.48 -7.85
C PHE A 419 0.98 -16.26 -7.14
N PHE A 420 1.68 -15.42 -7.91
CA PHE A 420 1.98 -14.04 -7.51
C PHE A 420 1.65 -13.06 -8.64
N ILE A 421 1.44 -11.80 -8.26
CA ILE A 421 1.17 -10.67 -9.14
C ILE A 421 2.35 -9.72 -9.12
N MET A 422 2.84 -9.35 -10.29
CA MET A 422 3.89 -8.37 -10.45
C MET A 422 3.47 -7.22 -11.36
N GLU A 423 4.08 -6.05 -11.15
CA GLU A 423 3.94 -4.89 -12.03
C GLU A 423 4.47 -5.19 -13.44
N ASP A 424 3.91 -4.51 -14.44
CA ASP A 424 4.45 -4.53 -15.78
C ASP A 424 5.86 -3.92 -15.83
N SER A 425 6.77 -4.59 -16.54
CA SER A 425 8.15 -4.15 -16.74
C SER A 425 8.47 -3.85 -18.21
N GLY A 426 7.44 -3.78 -19.06
CA GLY A 426 7.55 -3.38 -20.45
C GLY A 426 7.81 -4.52 -21.42
N LYS A 427 8.35 -4.15 -22.59
CA LYS A 427 8.61 -5.10 -23.69
C LYS A 427 9.90 -5.86 -23.45
N THR A 428 9.96 -7.10 -23.92
CA THR A 428 11.20 -7.89 -23.80
C THR A 428 12.29 -7.32 -24.71
N LEU A 429 13.55 -7.41 -24.29
CA LEU A 429 14.70 -7.06 -25.12
C LEU A 429 14.68 -7.86 -26.44
N HIS A 430 14.30 -9.14 -26.39
CA HIS A 430 14.12 -9.97 -27.58
C HIS A 430 13.13 -9.39 -28.61
N GLU A 431 12.04 -8.77 -28.17
CA GLU A 431 11.08 -8.10 -29.05
C GLU A 431 11.63 -6.77 -29.59
N LEU A 432 12.27 -5.97 -28.73
CA LEU A 432 12.84 -4.67 -29.11
C LEU A 432 13.94 -4.81 -30.16
N LEU A 433 14.84 -5.78 -29.99
CA LEU A 433 15.95 -6.02 -30.94
C LEU A 433 15.48 -6.33 -32.37
N LYS A 434 14.22 -6.75 -32.57
CA LYS A 434 13.65 -6.99 -33.91
C LYS A 434 13.31 -5.69 -34.63
N THR A 435 12.98 -4.62 -33.89
CA THR A 435 12.46 -3.37 -34.45
C THR A 435 13.44 -2.20 -34.39
N CYS A 436 14.39 -2.22 -33.45
CA CYS A 436 15.30 -1.10 -33.17
C CYS A 436 16.40 -0.91 -34.22
N ASN A 437 16.95 0.31 -34.31
CA ASN A 437 18.13 0.65 -35.11
C ASN A 437 19.44 0.22 -34.40
N GLU A 438 20.61 0.39 -35.05
CA GLU A 438 21.90 -0.09 -34.51
C GLU A 438 22.33 0.65 -33.23
N ASP A 439 22.14 1.97 -33.16
CA ASP A 439 22.49 2.76 -31.97
C ASP A 439 21.62 2.39 -30.75
N GLU A 440 20.32 2.20 -30.98
CA GLU A 440 19.37 1.71 -29.97
C GLU A 440 19.73 0.31 -29.48
N ILE A 441 20.17 -0.58 -30.37
CA ILE A 441 20.61 -1.94 -30.02
C ILE A 441 21.79 -1.87 -29.05
N LYS A 442 22.79 -1.02 -29.32
CA LYS A 442 23.96 -0.88 -28.46
C LYS A 442 23.56 -0.41 -27.06
N ASN A 443 22.73 0.65 -26.97
CA ASN A 443 22.24 1.16 -25.68
C ASN A 443 21.44 0.10 -24.89
N LEU A 444 20.55 -0.63 -25.56
CA LEU A 444 19.77 -1.69 -24.92
C LEU A 444 20.64 -2.84 -24.41
N ILE A 445 21.68 -3.20 -25.17
CA ILE A 445 22.68 -4.20 -24.77
C ILE A 445 23.44 -3.74 -23.51
N ASP A 446 23.87 -2.49 -23.47
CA ASP A 446 24.59 -1.93 -22.31
C ASP A 446 23.72 -2.01 -21.05
N LEU A 447 22.46 -1.57 -21.15
CA LEU A 447 21.53 -1.62 -20.02
C LEU A 447 21.24 -3.05 -19.54
N SER A 448 21.13 -4.05 -20.44
CA SER A 448 20.95 -5.45 -20.03
C SER A 448 22.23 -6.07 -19.47
N LEU A 449 23.41 -5.72 -20.00
CA LEU A 449 24.68 -6.14 -19.44
C LEU A 449 24.90 -5.58 -18.04
N GLU A 450 24.53 -4.33 -17.79
CA GLU A 450 24.60 -3.74 -16.45
C GLU A 450 23.77 -4.53 -15.44
N GLN A 451 22.54 -4.94 -15.78
CA GLN A 451 21.71 -5.73 -14.88
C GLN A 451 22.27 -7.15 -14.66
N LEU A 452 22.73 -7.82 -15.72
CA LEU A 452 23.34 -9.14 -15.59
C LEU A 452 24.63 -9.08 -14.75
N SER A 453 25.45 -8.05 -14.97
CA SER A 453 26.70 -7.84 -14.22
C SER A 453 26.44 -7.54 -12.75
N LYS A 454 25.41 -6.75 -12.42
CA LYS A 454 24.97 -6.54 -11.04
C LYS A 454 24.65 -7.85 -10.32
N ILE A 455 23.90 -8.75 -10.97
CA ILE A 455 23.60 -10.09 -10.41
C ILE A 455 24.90 -10.85 -10.14
N HIS A 456 25.84 -10.86 -11.09
CA HIS A 456 27.08 -11.60 -10.93
C HIS A 456 28.02 -11.00 -9.86
N ASN A 457 28.05 -9.67 -9.76
CA ASN A 457 28.89 -8.94 -8.80
C ASN A 457 28.42 -9.12 -7.35
N ILE A 458 27.13 -9.39 -7.11
CA ILE A 458 26.62 -9.77 -5.79
C ILE A 458 26.77 -11.27 -5.48
N LYS A 459 27.62 -11.98 -6.25
CA LYS A 459 27.89 -13.41 -6.13
C LYS A 459 26.65 -14.29 -6.34
N GLU A 460 25.79 -13.87 -7.27
CA GLU A 460 24.61 -14.62 -7.68
C GLU A 460 24.65 -14.96 -9.17
N TYR A 461 23.63 -15.71 -9.59
CA TYR A 461 23.34 -16.04 -10.99
C TYR A 461 21.85 -15.81 -11.27
N HIS A 462 21.50 -15.51 -12.51
CA HIS A 462 20.13 -15.42 -13.00
C HIS A 462 19.51 -16.82 -13.19
N GLY A 463 20.20 -17.73 -13.87
CA GLY A 463 19.74 -19.07 -14.23
C GLY A 463 19.04 -19.17 -15.58
N GLY A 464 18.68 -18.06 -16.22
CA GLY A 464 17.86 -18.02 -17.43
C GLY A 464 18.02 -16.73 -18.21
N SER A 465 19.23 -16.20 -18.30
CA SER A 465 19.59 -14.87 -18.81
C SER A 465 19.49 -14.69 -20.34
N GLN A 466 18.50 -15.29 -21.01
CA GLN A 466 18.27 -15.00 -22.44
C GLN A 466 17.61 -13.63 -22.62
N THR A 467 17.77 -12.98 -23.77
CA THR A 467 17.17 -11.66 -24.11
C THR A 467 15.64 -11.56 -23.93
N ARG A 468 14.91 -12.67 -23.88
CA ARG A 468 13.46 -12.67 -23.56
C ARG A 468 13.15 -12.38 -22.08
N ASN A 469 14.14 -12.57 -21.20
CA ASN A 469 14.03 -12.43 -19.75
C ASN A 469 14.62 -11.09 -19.25
N PHE A 470 14.88 -10.18 -20.19
CA PHE A 470 15.17 -8.77 -19.93
C PHE A 470 14.02 -7.95 -20.51
N THR A 471 13.50 -6.99 -19.75
CA THR A 471 12.38 -6.14 -20.16
C THR A 471 12.72 -4.66 -19.98
N TYR A 472 12.19 -3.80 -20.85
CA TYR A 472 12.54 -2.37 -20.86
C TYR A 472 11.28 -1.49 -20.83
N ILE A 473 11.27 -0.54 -19.89
CA ILE A 473 10.26 0.51 -19.75
C ILE A 473 10.87 1.72 -19.03
N ASN A 474 10.47 2.94 -19.43
CA ASN A 474 10.86 4.20 -18.78
C ASN A 474 12.39 4.31 -18.54
N ASP A 475 13.17 4.03 -19.58
CA ASP A 475 14.65 4.10 -19.59
C ASP A 475 15.34 3.21 -18.56
N LYS A 476 14.67 2.12 -18.16
CA LYS A 476 15.21 1.12 -17.25
C LYS A 476 15.05 -0.28 -17.82
N MET A 477 16.14 -1.04 -17.73
CA MET A 477 16.14 -2.48 -17.99
C MET A 477 15.85 -3.23 -16.70
N TYR A 478 14.96 -4.20 -16.78
CA TYR A 478 14.54 -5.12 -15.73
C TYR A 478 14.91 -6.55 -16.11
N VAL A 479 15.07 -7.41 -15.10
CA VAL A 479 15.28 -8.86 -15.27
C VAL A 479 14.09 -9.63 -14.68
N ILE A 480 13.71 -10.72 -15.33
CA ILE A 480 12.53 -11.54 -14.98
C ILE A 480 12.83 -13.03 -15.12
N ASP A 481 11.91 -13.89 -14.64
CA ASP A 481 11.95 -15.35 -14.82
C ASP A 481 13.13 -16.04 -14.10
N PHE A 482 13.03 -16.12 -12.77
CA PHE A 482 14.09 -16.64 -11.89
C PHE A 482 13.85 -18.08 -11.42
N GLU A 483 13.21 -18.91 -12.24
CA GLU A 483 12.72 -20.22 -11.79
C GLU A 483 13.81 -21.29 -11.62
N GLU A 484 14.91 -21.18 -12.37
CA GLU A 484 15.98 -22.18 -12.36
C GLU A 484 16.83 -22.05 -11.08
N SER A 485 16.91 -23.14 -10.30
CA SER A 485 17.98 -23.38 -9.33
C SER A 485 18.78 -24.61 -9.73
N PHE A 486 19.96 -24.71 -9.15
CA PHE A 486 20.90 -25.79 -9.38
C PHE A 486 21.36 -26.32 -8.02
N ASP A 487 21.90 -27.53 -8.03
CA ASP A 487 22.47 -28.16 -6.83
C ASP A 487 23.45 -27.19 -6.16
N ALA A 488 23.34 -27.03 -4.83
CA ALA A 488 24.17 -26.11 -4.05
C ALA A 488 25.69 -26.40 -4.17
N LYS A 489 26.09 -27.60 -4.59
CA LYS A 489 27.48 -27.98 -4.86
C LYS A 489 27.99 -27.47 -6.22
N THR A 490 27.10 -27.02 -7.09
CA THR A 490 27.46 -26.46 -8.40
C THR A 490 28.24 -25.17 -8.18
N ARG A 491 29.43 -25.08 -8.78
CA ARG A 491 30.27 -23.89 -8.64
C ARG A 491 29.59 -22.65 -9.23
N LEU A 492 29.60 -21.55 -8.49
CA LEU A 492 29.00 -20.29 -8.91
C LEU A 492 29.60 -19.73 -10.20
N ASP A 493 30.93 -19.81 -10.36
CA ASP A 493 31.61 -19.31 -11.56
C ASP A 493 31.16 -20.03 -12.85
N VAL A 494 30.85 -21.32 -12.74
CA VAL A 494 30.24 -22.13 -13.80
C VAL A 494 28.81 -21.67 -14.09
N LEU A 495 28.01 -21.36 -13.06
CA LEU A 495 26.65 -20.85 -13.24
C LEU A 495 26.62 -19.46 -13.89
N GLN A 496 27.54 -18.57 -13.50
CA GLN A 496 27.69 -17.25 -14.12
C GLN A 496 28.18 -17.35 -15.57
N PHE A 497 29.10 -18.28 -15.86
CA PHE A 497 29.51 -18.59 -17.24
C PHE A 497 28.32 -19.10 -18.07
N ARG A 498 27.52 -20.02 -17.52
CA ARG A 498 26.31 -20.52 -18.19
C ARG A 498 25.35 -19.37 -18.49
N ASP A 499 25.11 -18.47 -17.55
CA ASP A 499 24.24 -17.31 -17.78
C ASP A 499 24.78 -16.40 -18.88
N PHE A 500 26.07 -16.07 -18.85
CA PHE A 500 26.62 -15.24 -19.91
C PHE A 500 26.58 -15.93 -21.29
N LEU A 501 26.81 -17.24 -21.33
CA LEU A 501 26.68 -18.03 -22.56
C LEU A 501 25.24 -18.06 -23.08
N LEU A 502 24.24 -18.24 -22.20
CA LEU A 502 22.82 -18.18 -22.57
C LEU A 502 22.40 -16.80 -23.10
N TYR A 503 22.97 -15.75 -22.51
CA TYR A 503 22.79 -14.37 -22.97
C TYR A 503 23.32 -14.20 -24.40
N LEU A 504 24.57 -14.56 -24.67
CA LEU A 504 25.18 -14.50 -26.01
C LEU A 504 24.40 -15.32 -27.04
N LEU A 505 24.04 -16.56 -26.71
CA LEU A 505 23.27 -17.46 -27.60
C LEU A 505 21.89 -16.92 -27.94
N SER A 506 21.32 -16.06 -27.10
CA SER A 506 20.00 -15.50 -27.38
C SER A 506 20.02 -14.48 -28.52
N PHE A 507 21.16 -13.84 -28.79
CA PHE A 507 21.33 -12.90 -29.91
C PHE A 507 21.40 -13.58 -31.27
N THR A 508 21.91 -14.82 -31.34
CA THR A 508 21.96 -15.57 -32.62
C THR A 508 20.57 -15.86 -33.18
N LYS A 509 19.52 -15.74 -32.36
CA LYS A 509 18.12 -15.92 -32.75
C LYS A 509 17.52 -14.66 -33.37
N ILE A 510 18.20 -13.52 -33.28
CA ILE A 510 17.79 -12.25 -33.90
C ILE A 510 18.28 -12.24 -35.35
N LYS A 511 17.34 -12.30 -36.29
CA LYS A 511 17.66 -12.32 -37.73
C LYS A 511 17.91 -10.91 -38.25
N ASN A 512 18.74 -10.79 -39.28
CA ASN A 512 18.99 -9.55 -40.04
C ASN A 512 19.55 -8.38 -39.22
N LYS A 513 20.26 -8.65 -38.12
CA LYS A 513 20.95 -7.66 -37.31
C LYS A 513 22.41 -8.08 -37.13
N LYS A 514 23.33 -7.12 -37.26
CA LYS A 514 24.74 -7.36 -36.99
C LYS A 514 24.99 -7.15 -35.50
N ILE A 515 25.35 -8.21 -34.80
CA ILE A 515 25.64 -8.16 -33.36
C ILE A 515 27.15 -8.16 -33.17
N ASP A 516 27.67 -7.15 -32.47
CA ASP A 516 29.08 -7.08 -32.11
C ASP A 516 29.34 -7.87 -30.82
N TYR A 517 29.61 -9.16 -30.97
CA TYR A 517 29.94 -10.04 -29.83
C TYR A 517 31.22 -9.63 -29.11
N ARG A 518 32.18 -8.99 -29.80
CA ARG A 518 33.42 -8.50 -29.18
C ARG A 518 33.10 -7.40 -28.18
N TYR A 519 32.28 -6.44 -28.60
CA TYR A 519 31.81 -5.37 -27.73
C TYR A 519 31.10 -5.93 -26.48
N ILE A 520 30.16 -6.86 -26.67
CA ILE A 520 29.39 -7.47 -25.57
C ILE A 520 30.31 -8.18 -24.56
N ILE A 521 31.26 -8.98 -25.05
CA ILE A 521 32.20 -9.73 -24.20
C ILE A 521 33.09 -8.76 -23.41
N ASN A 522 33.72 -7.79 -24.09
CA ASN A 522 34.61 -6.83 -23.45
C ASN A 522 33.87 -6.00 -22.39
N ARG A 523 32.67 -5.53 -22.72
CA ARG A 523 31.85 -4.74 -21.79
C ARG A 523 31.44 -5.55 -20.57
N TYR A 524 31.07 -6.82 -20.74
CA TYR A 524 30.75 -7.70 -19.61
C TYR A 524 31.97 -7.93 -18.70
N ILE A 525 33.15 -8.16 -19.28
CA ILE A 525 34.39 -8.34 -18.52
C ILE A 525 34.73 -7.06 -17.74
N GLU A 526 34.63 -5.89 -18.38
CA GLU A 526 34.84 -4.58 -17.74
C GLU A 526 33.90 -4.38 -16.54
N LEU A 527 32.63 -4.76 -16.67
CA LEU A 527 31.61 -4.59 -15.62
C LEU A 527 31.75 -5.59 -14.45
N THR A 528 32.35 -6.76 -14.68
CA THR A 528 32.37 -7.86 -13.70
C THR A 528 33.75 -8.24 -13.18
N ASN A 529 34.82 -7.86 -13.89
CA ASN A 529 36.18 -8.39 -13.69
C ASN A 529 36.25 -9.93 -13.67
N ASN A 530 35.31 -10.61 -14.35
CA ASN A 530 35.18 -12.06 -14.30
C ASN A 530 36.08 -12.75 -15.35
N SER A 531 37.37 -12.87 -15.03
CA SER A 531 38.36 -13.54 -15.89
C SER A 531 38.10 -15.04 -16.12
N PHE A 532 37.25 -15.67 -15.31
CA PHE A 532 36.88 -17.08 -15.51
C PHE A 532 36.01 -17.24 -16.76
N VAL A 533 35.02 -16.36 -16.95
CA VAL A 533 34.11 -16.41 -18.10
C VAL A 533 34.88 -16.26 -19.42
N GLU A 534 35.81 -15.32 -19.46
CA GLU A 534 36.69 -15.08 -20.62
C GLU A 534 37.52 -16.33 -20.97
N LYS A 535 38.29 -16.85 -20.01
CA LYS A 535 39.11 -18.05 -20.20
C LYS A 535 38.28 -19.25 -20.65
N LYS A 536 37.06 -19.38 -20.12
CA LYS A 536 36.15 -20.48 -20.44
C LYS A 536 35.56 -20.35 -21.84
N LEU A 537 35.19 -19.14 -22.30
CA LEU A 537 34.74 -18.89 -23.68
C LEU A 537 35.84 -19.25 -24.69
N LEU A 538 37.09 -18.85 -24.41
CA LEU A 538 38.25 -19.17 -25.25
C LEU A 538 38.53 -20.68 -25.29
N SER A 539 38.49 -21.33 -24.12
CA SER A 539 38.64 -22.79 -24.02
C SER A 539 37.58 -23.53 -24.83
N TYR A 540 36.32 -23.08 -24.78
CA TYR A 540 35.22 -23.64 -25.57
C TYR A 540 35.42 -23.42 -27.07
N SER A 541 35.80 -22.22 -27.49
CA SER A 541 36.08 -21.92 -28.90
C SER A 541 37.15 -22.86 -29.47
N LYS A 542 38.26 -23.05 -28.74
CA LYS A 542 39.35 -23.97 -29.12
C LYS A 542 38.91 -25.42 -29.14
N ALA A 543 38.16 -25.87 -28.14
CA ALA A 543 37.68 -27.26 -28.04
C ALA A 543 36.65 -27.61 -29.13
N LEU A 544 35.85 -26.64 -29.58
CA LEU A 544 34.80 -26.84 -30.59
C LEU A 544 35.32 -26.73 -32.03
N LYS A 545 36.54 -26.20 -32.26
CA LYS A 545 37.16 -26.04 -33.58
C LYS A 545 37.15 -27.32 -34.46
N PRO A 546 37.47 -28.52 -33.95
CA PRO A 546 37.37 -29.76 -34.73
C PRO A 546 35.91 -30.11 -35.10
N PHE A 547 34.99 -29.88 -34.18
CA PHE A 547 33.56 -30.12 -34.38
C PHE A 547 32.96 -29.14 -35.41
N LEU A 548 33.38 -27.88 -35.42
CA LEU A 548 32.97 -26.88 -36.42
C LEU A 548 33.35 -27.32 -37.84
N LYS A 549 34.53 -27.92 -38.04
CA LYS A 549 34.94 -28.47 -39.33
C LYS A 549 34.05 -29.63 -39.79
N ILE A 550 33.72 -30.55 -38.88
CA ILE A 550 32.86 -31.71 -39.16
C ILE A 550 31.40 -31.28 -39.43
N CYS A 551 30.87 -30.36 -38.63
CA CYS A 551 29.50 -29.88 -38.76
C CYS A 551 29.24 -29.04 -40.02
N ASN A 552 30.29 -28.57 -40.70
CA ASN A 552 30.18 -27.88 -41.99
C ASN A 552 30.05 -28.82 -43.20
N ILE A 553 30.21 -30.14 -43.01
CA ILE A 553 29.90 -31.13 -44.06
C ILE A 553 28.41 -31.07 -44.39
N SER A 554 28.08 -30.90 -45.67
CA SER A 554 26.72 -30.58 -46.16
C SER A 554 25.64 -31.54 -45.66
N PHE A 555 25.96 -32.83 -45.57
CA PHE A 555 25.07 -33.87 -45.04
C PHE A 555 24.78 -33.73 -43.54
N ILE A 556 25.81 -33.46 -42.73
CA ILE A 556 25.71 -33.30 -41.28
C ILE A 556 24.97 -31.98 -40.96
N LYS A 557 25.33 -30.89 -41.65
CA LYS A 557 24.70 -29.58 -41.50
C LYS A 557 23.19 -29.60 -41.74
N LYS A 558 22.70 -30.43 -42.68
CA LYS A 558 21.26 -30.60 -42.93
C LYS A 558 20.52 -31.28 -41.77
N ARG A 559 21.17 -32.16 -41.02
CA ARG A 559 20.59 -32.91 -39.88
C ARG A 559 20.66 -32.20 -38.53
N LEU A 560 21.48 -31.15 -38.41
CA LEU A 560 21.59 -30.38 -37.16
C LEU A 560 20.36 -29.49 -36.91
N GLY A 561 19.85 -29.54 -35.68
CA GLY A 561 18.82 -28.63 -35.19
C GLY A 561 19.28 -27.16 -35.17
N SER A 562 18.33 -26.23 -35.19
CA SER A 562 18.61 -24.78 -35.22
C SER A 562 19.41 -24.30 -34.02
N ASP A 563 19.13 -24.80 -32.81
CA ASP A 563 19.87 -24.42 -31.60
C ASP A 563 21.35 -24.86 -31.65
N VAL A 564 21.63 -26.05 -32.21
CA VAL A 564 23.01 -26.53 -32.38
C VAL A 564 23.74 -25.69 -33.43
N LYS A 565 23.08 -25.36 -34.55
CA LYS A 565 23.64 -24.46 -35.58
C LYS A 565 23.98 -23.09 -35.01
N ASN A 566 23.07 -22.52 -34.22
CA ASN A 566 23.25 -21.23 -33.58
C ASN A 566 24.42 -21.24 -32.59
N PHE A 567 24.53 -22.30 -31.78
CA PHE A 567 25.65 -22.50 -30.88
C PHE A 567 26.99 -22.56 -31.62
N LEU A 568 27.06 -23.34 -32.70
CA LEU A 568 28.26 -23.44 -33.53
C LEU A 568 28.61 -22.11 -34.23
N ASN A 569 27.62 -21.37 -34.71
CA ASN A 569 27.83 -20.07 -35.33
C ASN A 569 28.42 -19.05 -34.34
N LEU A 570 27.90 -19.00 -33.11
CA LEU A 570 28.44 -18.13 -32.06
C LEU A 570 29.93 -18.41 -31.82
N PHE A 571 30.31 -19.67 -31.66
CA PHE A 571 31.70 -20.03 -31.40
C PHE A 571 32.62 -19.85 -32.61
N SER A 572 32.10 -19.98 -33.83
CA SER A 572 32.81 -19.58 -35.06
C SER A 572 33.09 -18.08 -35.10
N ASP A 573 32.16 -17.24 -34.65
CA ASP A 573 32.36 -15.80 -34.59
C ASP A 573 33.30 -15.40 -33.45
N ILE A 574 33.24 -16.08 -32.30
CA ILE A 574 34.19 -15.88 -31.19
C ILE A 574 35.61 -16.32 -31.58
N GLU A 575 35.77 -17.42 -32.33
CA GLU A 575 37.08 -17.88 -32.80
C GLU A 575 37.79 -16.82 -33.67
N LYS A 576 37.06 -16.16 -34.57
CA LYS A 576 37.60 -15.06 -35.40
C LYS A 576 38.07 -13.85 -34.58
N LEU A 577 37.62 -13.72 -33.32
CA LEU A 577 38.09 -12.69 -32.41
C LEU A 577 39.42 -13.07 -31.76
N ASP A 578 39.68 -14.37 -31.52
CA ASP A 578 40.93 -14.90 -30.95
C ASP A 578 42.11 -14.78 -31.95
N ASP A 579 41.89 -15.08 -33.23
CA ASP A 579 42.90 -15.02 -34.31
C ASP A 579 43.51 -13.61 -34.55
N LYS A 580 42.97 -12.57 -33.93
CA LYS A 580 43.44 -11.18 -34.06
C LYS A 580 44.27 -10.68 -32.86
N ASN A 581 44.71 -11.56 -31.95
CA ASN A 581 45.43 -11.20 -30.71
C ASN A 581 44.73 -10.09 -29.92
N ILE A 582 43.45 -10.30 -29.60
CA ILE A 582 42.58 -9.30 -28.98
C ILE A 582 42.30 -9.60 -27.49
N PHE A 583 42.50 -10.84 -27.07
CA PHE A 583 42.33 -11.29 -25.68
C PHE A 583 43.67 -11.37 -24.95
#